data_AF-A0A0C2M3Q6-F1
#
_entry.id   AF-A0A0C2M3Q6-F1
#
_cell.length_a   1.000
_cell.length_b   1.000
_cell.length_c   1.000
_cell.angle_alpha   90.00
_cell.angle_beta   90.00
_cell.angle_gamma   90.00
#
_symmetry.space_group_name_H-M   'P 1'
#
loop_
_entity.id
_entity.type
_entity.pdbx_description
1 polymer ?
#
loop_
_entity_poly.entity_id
_entity_poly.type
_entity_poly.pdbx_seq_one_letter_code
_entity_poly.pdbx_strand_id
1 'polypeptide(L)'
;MNGNFKGTFRNSDLDTRMILLNTYKIHPFWEFFFDVNKTQKEKFSAQNRELSSYMLSRYYHYSRPHFVDLKLPRFTISNQHNLVDTLKRFNVIDLLDKNVSDILGITDRGEFIRSIIQVVKLVVDESGETTRNKGLDATTRIIPKAKFYVDRPFTFYIYHHHWQIILLSSIITNPNGE
;
A
#
# COMPACT_ATOMS: atom_id res chain seq x y z
N MET A 1 19.96 -10.05 8.41
CA MET A 1 19.05 -9.27 7.54
C MET A 1 18.45 -10.20 6.50
N ASN A 2 17.14 -10.46 6.58
CA ASN A 2 16.44 -11.42 5.71
C ASN A 2 16.26 -10.90 4.28
N GLY A 3 17.20 -11.21 3.40
CA GLY A 3 17.08 -11.61 1.98
C GLY A 3 16.28 -10.79 0.94
N ASN A 4 15.38 -9.89 1.31
CA ASN A 4 14.32 -9.42 0.39
C ASN A 4 14.48 -7.98 -0.13
N PHE A 5 15.52 -7.25 0.30
CA PHE A 5 15.81 -5.88 -0.17
C PHE A 5 17.24 -5.77 -0.74
N LYS A 6 17.75 -6.87 -1.32
CA LYS A 6 19.03 -6.83 -2.06
C LYS A 6 18.86 -5.91 -3.27
N GLY A 7 19.55 -4.78 -3.27
CA GLY A 7 19.62 -3.86 -4.41
C GLY A 7 18.99 -2.48 -4.22
N THR A 8 18.42 -2.18 -3.05
CA THR A 8 17.85 -0.83 -2.76
C THR A 8 18.89 0.29 -2.72
N PHE A 9 20.17 -0.07 -2.76
CA PHE A 9 21.31 0.84 -2.93
C PHE A 9 22.23 0.32 -4.04
N ARG A 10 22.12 0.89 -5.23
CA ARG A 10 23.18 0.85 -6.25
C ARG A 10 23.61 2.30 -6.48
N ASN A 11 24.89 2.58 -6.22
CA ASN A 11 25.51 3.90 -6.18
C ASN A 11 24.96 4.86 -5.10
N SER A 12 25.49 4.73 -3.87
CA SER A 12 25.72 5.94 -3.08
C SER A 12 26.92 6.65 -3.71
N ASP A 13 26.68 7.82 -4.30
CA ASP A 13 27.74 8.79 -4.57
C ASP A 13 28.67 8.90 -3.36
N LEU A 14 29.97 9.01 -3.58
CA LEU A 14 31.02 9.00 -2.54
C LEU A 14 30.83 10.11 -1.48
N ASP A 15 30.06 11.17 -1.76
CA ASP A 15 29.72 12.26 -0.83
C ASP A 15 28.37 12.07 -0.12
N THR A 16 27.74 10.90 -0.22
CA THR A 16 26.46 10.66 0.47
C THR A 16 26.70 10.32 1.93
N ARG A 17 26.33 11.25 2.82
CA ARG A 17 26.60 11.13 4.26
C ARG A 17 25.37 10.78 5.09
N MET A 18 24.17 11.21 4.66
CA MET A 18 22.93 10.88 5.38
C MET A 18 21.76 10.59 4.45
N ILE A 19 21.09 9.46 4.70
CA ILE A 19 19.89 9.01 4.00
C ILE A 19 18.90 8.49 5.03
N LEU A 20 17.65 8.89 4.91
CA LEU A 20 16.55 8.25 5.62
C LEU A 20 15.97 7.14 4.76
N LEU A 21 16.03 5.91 5.26
CA LEU A 21 15.43 4.74 4.62
C LEU A 21 14.21 4.29 5.42
N ASN A 22 13.06 4.30 4.77
CA ASN A 22 11.81 3.79 5.33
C ASN A 22 11.31 2.63 4.46
N THR A 23 11.05 1.48 5.08
CA THR A 23 10.67 0.26 4.36
C THR A 23 9.45 -0.38 4.99
N TYR A 24 8.42 -0.62 4.17
CA TYR A 24 7.20 -1.31 4.57
C TYR A 24 7.03 -2.60 3.77
N LYS A 25 6.81 -3.71 4.47
CA LYS A 25 6.37 -4.98 3.88
C LYS A 25 5.04 -5.36 4.50
N ILE A 26 4.03 -5.53 3.66
CA ILE A 26 2.67 -5.85 4.06
C ILE A 26 2.21 -7.09 3.29
N HIS A 27 1.72 -8.08 4.01
CA HIS A 27 1.08 -9.28 3.45
C HIS A 27 -0.13 -9.58 4.35
N PRO A 28 -1.31 -9.00 4.03
CA PRO A 28 -2.49 -9.11 4.85
C PRO A 28 -3.11 -10.51 4.73
N PHE A 29 -3.85 -10.89 5.77
CA PHE A 29 -4.68 -12.09 5.78
C PHE A 29 -6.15 -11.68 5.79
N TRP A 30 -6.95 -12.33 4.94
CA TRP A 30 -8.40 -12.13 4.96
C TRP A 30 -9.03 -12.85 6.16
N GLU A 31 -10.02 -12.20 6.79
CA GLU A 31 -10.88 -12.84 7.80
C GLU A 31 -11.77 -13.91 7.15
N PHE A 32 -12.33 -13.60 5.97
CA PHE A 32 -13.00 -14.55 5.08
C PHE A 32 -12.14 -14.70 3.81
N PHE A 33 -11.38 -15.79 3.75
CA PHE A 33 -10.38 -15.98 2.70
C PHE A 33 -10.97 -16.52 1.40
N PHE A 34 -10.21 -16.31 0.33
CA PHE A 34 -10.59 -16.80 -0.99
C PHE A 34 -10.22 -18.27 -1.13
N ASP A 35 -11.13 -19.07 -1.68
CA ASP A 35 -10.84 -20.44 -2.09
C ASP A 35 -9.90 -20.40 -3.30
N VAL A 36 -8.66 -20.85 -3.10
CA VAL A 36 -7.60 -20.86 -4.13
C VAL A 36 -8.05 -21.61 -5.39
N ASN A 37 -8.92 -22.62 -5.25
CA ASN A 37 -9.42 -23.40 -6.39
C ASN A 37 -10.44 -22.63 -7.24
N LYS A 38 -10.99 -21.52 -6.73
CA LYS A 38 -11.92 -20.64 -7.45
C LYS A 38 -11.21 -19.48 -8.14
N THR A 39 -9.91 -19.31 -7.93
CA THR A 39 -9.13 -18.30 -8.64
C THR A 39 -8.98 -18.69 -10.11
N GLN A 40 -9.39 -17.80 -11.01
CA GLN A 40 -9.33 -18.00 -12.44
C GLN A 40 -8.86 -16.74 -13.16
N LYS A 41 -8.32 -16.90 -14.38
CA LYS A 41 -7.95 -15.77 -15.24
C LYS A 41 -9.22 -15.10 -15.77
N GLU A 42 -9.33 -13.79 -15.56
CA GLU A 42 -10.43 -12.97 -16.10
C GLU A 42 -9.88 -11.72 -16.80
N LYS A 43 -10.72 -11.08 -17.62
CA LYS A 43 -10.37 -9.83 -18.29
C LYS A 43 -10.39 -8.68 -17.29
N PHE A 44 -9.39 -7.81 -17.37
CA PHE A 44 -9.34 -6.54 -16.64
C PHE A 44 -9.36 -5.39 -17.64
N SER A 45 -10.33 -4.49 -17.49
CA SER A 45 -10.50 -3.34 -18.36
C SER A 45 -9.40 -2.31 -18.09
N ALA A 46 -8.78 -1.76 -19.13
CA ALA A 46 -7.87 -0.61 -19.00
C ALA A 46 -8.68 0.67 -19.20
N GLN A 47 -8.89 1.44 -18.13
CA GLN A 47 -9.64 2.71 -18.19
C GLN A 47 -8.92 3.78 -17.37
N ASN A 48 -8.63 4.92 -17.99
CA ASN A 48 -8.12 6.08 -17.25
C ASN A 48 -9.30 6.82 -16.62
N ARG A 49 -9.42 6.74 -15.28
CA ARG A 49 -10.31 7.60 -14.51
C ARG A 49 -9.54 8.21 -13.35
N GLU A 50 -9.79 9.50 -13.11
CA GLU A 50 -9.41 10.12 -11.85
C GLU A 50 -10.27 9.55 -10.73
N LEU A 51 -9.61 9.09 -9.67
CA LEU A 51 -10.26 8.54 -8.50
C LEU A 51 -9.89 9.42 -7.30
N SER A 52 -10.87 10.17 -6.77
CA SER A 52 -10.68 11.07 -5.63
C SER A 52 -10.94 10.36 -4.30
N SER A 53 -10.01 10.54 -3.36
CA SER A 53 -9.94 9.86 -2.05
C SER A 53 -10.64 10.60 -0.90
N TYR A 54 -11.05 11.85 -1.12
CA TYR A 54 -11.46 12.78 -0.04
C TYR A 54 -12.64 12.29 0.80
N MET A 55 -13.41 11.34 0.28
CA MET A 55 -14.65 10.86 0.90
C MET A 55 -14.49 9.50 1.61
N LEU A 56 -13.28 8.93 1.69
CA LEU A 56 -13.09 7.57 2.21
C LEU A 56 -13.63 7.37 3.64
N SER A 57 -13.32 8.29 4.56
CA SER A 57 -13.79 8.20 5.95
C SER A 57 -15.32 8.22 6.02
N ARG A 58 -15.97 9.03 5.17
CA ARG A 58 -17.43 9.09 5.04
C ARG A 58 -17.97 7.80 4.44
N TYR A 59 -17.36 7.28 3.36
CA TYR A 59 -17.79 6.01 2.76
C TYR A 59 -17.73 4.87 3.77
N TYR A 60 -16.65 4.75 4.53
CA TYR A 60 -16.54 3.73 5.57
C TYR A 60 -17.60 3.92 6.66
N HIS A 61 -17.74 5.13 7.19
CA HIS A 61 -18.67 5.43 8.30
C HIS A 61 -20.14 5.18 7.94
N TYR A 62 -20.55 5.52 6.72
CA TYR A 62 -21.93 5.34 6.25
C TYR A 62 -22.16 3.98 5.57
N SER A 63 -21.11 3.20 5.29
CA SER A 63 -21.26 1.86 4.73
C SER A 63 -21.91 0.92 5.75
N ARG A 64 -22.73 0.00 5.25
CA ARG A 64 -23.30 -1.09 6.03
C ARG A 64 -22.77 -2.41 5.50
N PRO A 65 -22.49 -3.41 6.36
CA PRO A 65 -22.03 -4.72 5.91
C PRO A 65 -23.09 -5.39 5.03
N HIS A 66 -22.67 -5.90 3.88
CA HIS A 66 -23.51 -6.64 2.94
C HIS A 66 -22.75 -7.85 2.39
N PHE A 67 -23.45 -8.97 2.24
CA PHE A 67 -22.90 -10.14 1.55
C PHE A 67 -22.92 -9.93 0.05
N VAL A 68 -21.74 -10.01 -0.56
CA VAL A 68 -21.52 -9.79 -2.00
C VAL A 68 -20.77 -10.96 -2.61
N ASP A 69 -21.03 -11.21 -3.89
CA ASP A 69 -20.23 -12.09 -4.72
C ASP A 69 -19.01 -11.28 -5.19
N LEU A 70 -17.89 -11.46 -4.50
CA LEU A 70 -16.67 -10.68 -4.66
C LEU A 70 -15.71 -11.36 -5.66
N LYS A 71 -15.30 -10.61 -6.68
CA LYS A 71 -14.10 -10.93 -7.48
C LYS A 71 -13.08 -9.83 -7.29
N LEU A 72 -11.90 -10.21 -6.81
CA LEU A 72 -10.79 -9.30 -6.58
C LEU A 72 -9.54 -9.88 -7.26
N PRO A 73 -8.80 -9.11 -8.07
CA PRO A 73 -7.58 -9.60 -8.68
C PRO A 73 -6.49 -9.80 -7.61
N ARG A 74 -5.62 -10.79 -7.81
CA ARG A 74 -4.33 -10.86 -7.13
C ARG A 74 -3.45 -9.73 -7.67
N PHE A 75 -2.75 -9.03 -6.79
CA PHE A 75 -1.78 -8.02 -7.22
C PHE A 75 -0.64 -7.88 -6.20
N THR A 76 0.50 -7.40 -6.69
CA THR A 76 1.64 -7.02 -5.86
C THR A 76 1.98 -5.57 -6.17
N ILE A 77 2.34 -4.82 -5.14
CA ILE A 77 2.91 -3.47 -5.29
C ILE A 77 4.35 -3.56 -4.81
N SER A 78 5.28 -3.10 -5.63
CA SER A 78 6.71 -3.08 -5.31
C SER A 78 7.31 -1.77 -5.78
N ASN A 79 7.22 -0.74 -4.95
CA ASN A 79 7.65 0.60 -5.33
C ASN A 79 8.79 1.10 -4.46
N GLN A 80 9.66 1.91 -5.07
CA GLN A 80 10.69 2.68 -4.40
C GLN A 80 10.58 4.14 -4.85
N HIS A 81 10.45 5.06 -3.89
CA HIS A 81 10.36 6.49 -4.15
C HIS A 81 11.43 7.23 -3.37
N ASN A 82 12.14 8.15 -4.03
CA ASN A 82 12.89 9.19 -3.34
C ASN A 82 11.96 10.40 -3.14
N LEU A 83 11.68 10.73 -1.89
CA LEU A 83 10.69 11.73 -1.52
C LEU A 83 11.26 13.15 -1.46
N VAL A 84 12.55 13.36 -1.72
CA VAL A 84 13.22 14.67 -1.60
C VAL A 84 12.48 15.75 -2.38
N ASP A 85 12.27 15.57 -3.69
CA ASP A 85 11.63 16.59 -4.52
C ASP A 85 10.17 16.83 -4.11
N THR A 86 9.49 15.78 -3.67
CA THR A 86 8.12 15.88 -3.17
C THR A 86 8.07 16.69 -1.89
N LEU A 87 8.93 16.41 -0.92
CA LEU A 87 8.99 17.12 0.36
C LEU A 87 9.44 18.57 0.20
N LYS A 88 10.36 18.86 -0.74
CA LYS A 88 10.70 20.24 -1.13
C LYS A 88 9.50 21.00 -1.67
N ARG A 89 8.66 20.37 -2.51
CA ARG A 89 7.39 20.96 -2.97
C ARG A 89 6.38 21.19 -1.83
N PHE A 90 6.50 20.45 -0.73
CA PHE A 90 5.74 20.66 0.51
C PHE A 90 6.47 21.59 1.50
N ASN A 91 7.43 22.39 1.03
CA ASN A 91 8.21 23.37 1.82
C ASN A 91 9.09 22.77 2.93
N VAL A 92 9.39 21.48 2.89
CA VAL A 92 10.43 20.87 3.72
C VAL A 92 11.75 21.03 2.98
N ILE A 93 12.43 22.16 3.19
CA ILE A 93 13.64 22.54 2.42
C ILE A 93 14.89 22.44 3.29
N ASP A 94 14.86 23.02 4.49
CA ASP A 94 16.05 23.20 5.34
C ASP A 94 16.79 21.88 5.59
N LEU A 95 16.07 20.83 5.99
CA LEU A 95 16.62 19.49 6.22
C LEU A 95 17.25 18.82 4.97
N LEU A 96 16.89 19.28 3.77
CA LEU A 96 17.21 18.67 2.47
C LEU A 96 18.16 19.53 1.62
N ASP A 97 18.66 20.63 2.17
CA ASP A 97 19.57 21.55 1.48
C ASP A 97 20.87 21.68 2.27
N LYS A 98 21.98 21.38 1.57
CA LYS A 98 23.33 21.39 2.15
C LYS A 98 23.73 22.74 2.75
N ASN A 99 23.21 23.85 2.23
CA ASN A 99 23.66 25.18 2.60
C ASN A 99 22.92 25.75 3.81
N VAL A 100 21.72 25.24 4.11
CA VAL A 100 20.85 25.78 5.16
C VAL A 100 20.44 24.75 6.22
N SER A 101 20.74 23.46 6.01
CA SER A 101 20.44 22.40 6.96
C SER A 101 21.10 22.65 8.32
N ASP A 102 20.27 22.74 9.36
CA ASP A 102 20.69 22.74 10.75
C ASP A 102 20.17 21.48 11.45
N ILE A 103 21.01 20.45 11.44
CA ILE A 103 20.77 19.17 12.13
C ILE A 103 21.87 18.89 13.16
N LEU A 104 22.44 19.95 13.76
CA LEU A 104 23.52 19.84 14.74
C LEU A 104 23.12 19.04 16.00
N GLY A 105 21.81 18.89 16.26
CA GLY A 105 21.30 17.98 17.29
C GLY A 105 21.43 16.49 16.96
N ILE A 106 21.77 16.14 15.71
CA ILE A 106 21.95 14.76 15.21
C ILE A 106 23.43 14.51 14.84
N THR A 107 24.12 15.51 14.29
CA THR A 107 25.51 15.38 13.80
C THR A 107 26.40 16.50 14.31
N ASP A 108 27.63 16.17 14.72
CA ASP A 108 28.63 17.15 15.18
C ASP A 108 29.19 18.04 14.04
N ARG A 109 28.84 17.73 12.79
CA ARG A 109 29.24 18.48 11.59
C ARG A 109 27.97 18.92 10.87
N GLY A 110 28.01 20.08 10.21
CA GLY A 110 26.92 20.53 9.34
C GLY A 110 26.71 19.51 8.21
N GLU A 111 25.66 18.72 8.32
CA GLU A 111 25.25 17.69 7.38
C GLU A 111 23.81 17.97 6.92
N PHE A 112 23.35 17.27 5.89
CA PHE A 112 21.98 17.37 5.39
C PHE A 112 21.46 16.01 4.95
N ILE A 113 20.14 15.85 4.89
CA ILE A 113 19.54 14.62 4.38
C ILE A 113 19.55 14.67 2.85
N ARG A 114 20.35 13.80 2.24
CA ARG A 114 20.48 13.75 0.78
C ARG A 114 19.31 13.05 0.10
N SER A 115 18.84 11.95 0.70
CA SER A 115 17.75 11.14 0.16
C SER A 115 16.81 10.69 1.26
N ILE A 116 15.52 10.66 0.94
CA ILE A 116 14.48 10.06 1.78
C ILE A 116 13.84 8.98 0.93
N ILE A 117 14.27 7.74 1.14
CA ILE A 117 13.89 6.59 0.33
C ILE A 117 12.75 5.87 1.04
N GLN A 118 11.59 5.79 0.39
CA GLN A 118 10.47 4.97 0.82
C GLN A 118 10.36 3.75 -0.09
N VAL A 119 10.49 2.55 0.49
CA VAL A 119 10.32 1.27 -0.19
C VAL A 119 9.07 0.59 0.34
N VAL A 120 8.19 0.15 -0.55
CA VAL A 120 6.93 -0.51 -0.20
C VAL A 120 6.78 -1.81 -0.97
N LYS A 121 6.53 -2.90 -0.25
CA LYS A 121 6.11 -4.19 -0.81
C LYS A 121 4.78 -4.61 -0.20
N LEU A 122 3.72 -4.68 -1.01
CA LEU A 122 2.42 -5.22 -0.63
C LEU A 122 2.10 -6.42 -1.52
N VAL A 123 1.68 -7.53 -0.94
CA VAL A 123 1.18 -8.69 -1.68
C VAL A 123 -0.27 -8.92 -1.27
N VAL A 124 -1.20 -8.91 -2.23
CA VAL A 124 -2.60 -9.24 -2.00
C VAL A 124 -2.92 -10.51 -2.77
N ASP A 125 -3.19 -11.58 -2.03
CA ASP A 125 -3.51 -12.91 -2.55
C ASP A 125 -4.69 -13.52 -1.77
N GLU A 126 -4.91 -14.82 -1.96
CA GLU A 126 -6.00 -15.56 -1.35
C GLU A 126 -5.82 -15.82 0.17
N SER A 127 -4.64 -15.56 0.73
CA SER A 127 -4.27 -15.98 2.08
C SER A 127 -5.22 -15.44 3.15
N GLY A 128 -5.60 -16.30 4.09
CA GLY A 128 -6.27 -15.87 5.31
C GLY A 128 -5.97 -16.77 6.49
N GLU A 129 -6.52 -16.38 7.63
CA GLU A 129 -6.23 -17.03 8.90
C GLU A 129 -7.12 -18.29 9.07
N THR A 130 -6.53 -19.47 8.85
CA THR A 130 -7.24 -20.77 8.90
C THR A 130 -7.85 -21.10 10.27
N THR A 131 -7.26 -20.59 11.36
CA THR A 131 -7.76 -20.76 12.73
C THR A 131 -9.02 -19.94 13.04
N ARG A 132 -9.35 -18.97 12.17
CA ARG A 132 -10.52 -18.11 12.28
C ARG A 132 -11.64 -18.51 11.32
N ASN A 133 -11.63 -19.76 10.83
CA ASN A 133 -12.82 -20.42 10.32
C ASN A 133 -13.80 -20.71 11.48
N LYS A 134 -14.35 -19.66 12.09
CA LYS A 134 -15.75 -19.67 12.50
C LYS A 134 -16.57 -19.50 11.23
N GLY A 135 -16.41 -20.48 10.33
CA GLY A 135 -17.21 -20.58 9.13
C GLY A 135 -18.65 -20.51 9.59
N LEU A 136 -19.39 -19.62 8.95
CA LEU A 136 -20.83 -19.75 8.85
C LEU A 136 -21.17 -21.23 8.80
N ASP A 137 -21.95 -21.70 9.78
CA ASP A 137 -22.46 -23.07 9.78
C ASP A 137 -22.90 -23.40 8.37
N ALA A 138 -22.47 -24.55 7.85
CA ALA A 138 -22.77 -25.02 6.50
C ALA A 138 -24.29 -25.13 6.22
N THR A 139 -25.14 -24.82 7.20
CA THR A 139 -26.60 -24.75 7.17
C THR A 139 -27.14 -23.36 6.80
N THR A 140 -26.35 -22.28 6.93
CA THR A 140 -26.78 -20.92 6.58
C THR A 140 -26.40 -20.61 5.13
N ARG A 141 -27.34 -20.81 4.20
CA ARG A 141 -27.20 -20.30 2.83
C ARG A 141 -27.21 -18.78 2.85
N ILE A 142 -26.03 -18.18 2.94
CA ILE A 142 -25.86 -16.78 2.59
C ILE A 142 -25.95 -16.67 1.08
N ILE A 143 -27.06 -16.10 0.59
CA ILE A 143 -27.21 -15.74 -0.81
C ILE A 143 -26.67 -14.31 -0.96
N PRO A 144 -25.57 -14.10 -1.71
CA PRO A 144 -25.06 -12.76 -1.96
C PRO A 144 -26.12 -11.89 -2.63
N LYS A 145 -26.32 -10.67 -2.13
CA LYS A 145 -27.37 -9.77 -2.63
C LYS A 145 -26.91 -8.95 -3.83
N ALA A 146 -25.60 -8.89 -4.09
CA ALA A 146 -25.03 -8.12 -5.19
C ALA A 146 -23.71 -8.73 -5.67
N LYS A 147 -23.36 -8.47 -6.94
CA LYS A 147 -22.04 -8.78 -7.52
C LYS A 147 -21.12 -7.59 -7.34
N PHE A 148 -19.93 -7.81 -6.81
CA PHE A 148 -18.89 -6.80 -6.66
C PHE A 148 -17.61 -7.31 -7.33
N TYR A 149 -17.48 -7.02 -8.62
CA TYR A 149 -16.33 -7.47 -9.42
C TYR A 149 -15.39 -6.30 -9.68
N VAL A 150 -14.14 -6.48 -9.25
CA VAL A 150 -13.06 -5.50 -9.40
C VAL A 150 -12.30 -5.82 -10.69
N ASP A 151 -12.94 -5.53 -11.82
CA ASP A 151 -12.51 -5.89 -13.17
C ASP A 151 -12.00 -4.69 -13.99
N ARG A 152 -11.72 -3.58 -13.33
CA ARG A 152 -11.29 -2.29 -13.91
C ARG A 152 -10.51 -1.49 -12.86
N PRO A 153 -9.83 -0.38 -13.23
CA PRO A 153 -8.96 0.34 -12.32
C PRO A 153 -9.68 0.80 -11.06
N PHE A 154 -9.01 0.64 -9.93
CA PHE A 154 -9.59 0.89 -8.62
C PHE A 154 -8.57 1.56 -7.69
N THR A 155 -9.07 2.35 -6.76
CA THR A 155 -8.28 2.82 -5.63
C THR A 155 -8.48 1.87 -4.47
N PHE A 156 -7.41 1.54 -3.78
CA PHE A 156 -7.49 0.78 -2.54
C PHE A 156 -6.75 1.50 -1.42
N TYR A 157 -7.18 1.18 -0.20
CA TYR A 157 -6.64 1.75 1.02
C TYR A 157 -6.47 0.63 2.05
N ILE A 158 -5.36 0.69 2.79
CA ILE A 158 -5.22 -0.02 4.05
C ILE A 158 -5.53 0.99 5.14
N TYR A 159 -6.66 0.80 5.82
CA TYR A 159 -7.21 1.75 6.77
C TYR A 159 -7.31 1.13 8.16
N HIS A 160 -6.79 1.82 9.16
CA HIS A 160 -6.89 1.40 10.55
C HIS A 160 -8.14 2.00 11.19
N HIS A 161 -9.20 1.20 11.29
CA HIS A 161 -10.54 1.67 11.70
C HIS A 161 -10.56 2.37 13.06
N HIS A 162 -9.84 1.86 14.06
CA HIS A 162 -9.88 2.39 15.42
C HIS A 162 -9.17 3.75 15.55
N TRP A 163 -8.09 3.96 14.79
CA TRP A 163 -7.33 5.23 14.81
C TRP A 163 -7.74 6.18 13.69
N GLN A 164 -8.60 5.73 12.79
CA GLN A 164 -9.06 6.48 11.63
C GLN A 164 -7.94 6.98 10.71
N ILE A 165 -6.86 6.20 10.59
CA ILE A 165 -5.69 6.55 9.77
C ILE A 165 -5.57 5.67 8.54
N ILE A 166 -5.12 6.27 7.44
CA ILE A 166 -4.74 5.56 6.21
C ILE A 166 -3.27 5.15 6.36
N LEU A 167 -3.01 3.85 6.39
CA LEU A 167 -1.66 3.29 6.42
C LEU A 167 -1.04 3.25 5.02
N LEU A 168 -1.87 2.99 4.01
CA LEU A 168 -1.45 2.95 2.62
C LEU A 168 -2.62 3.30 1.70
N SER A 169 -2.34 4.01 0.62
CA SER A 169 -3.28 4.32 -0.45
C SER A 169 -2.60 4.18 -1.79
N SER A 170 -3.26 3.55 -2.76
CA SER A 170 -2.72 3.45 -4.11
C SER A 170 -3.82 3.18 -5.13
N ILE A 171 -3.52 3.48 -6.39
CA ILE A 171 -4.38 3.28 -7.54
C ILE A 171 -3.83 2.10 -8.33
N ILE A 172 -4.65 1.07 -8.53
CA ILE A 172 -4.32 -0.10 -9.35
C ILE A 172 -4.94 0.10 -10.73
N THR A 173 -4.11 0.42 -11.71
CA THR A 173 -4.50 0.52 -13.13
C THR A 173 -4.29 -0.79 -13.89
N ASN A 174 -3.39 -1.63 -13.42
CA ASN A 174 -3.15 -2.97 -13.94
C ASN A 174 -2.68 -3.88 -12.79
N PRO A 175 -3.47 -4.89 -12.36
CA PRO A 175 -3.09 -5.78 -11.27
C PRO A 175 -1.94 -6.74 -11.61
N ASN A 176 -1.63 -6.89 -12.90
CA ASN A 176 -0.50 -7.67 -13.40
C ASN A 176 0.74 -6.80 -13.71
N GLY A 177 0.67 -5.49 -13.48
CA GLY A 177 1.81 -4.59 -13.66
C GLY A 177 2.85 -4.83 -12.57
N GLU A 178 4.12 -4.87 -12.95
CA GLU A 178 5.25 -4.80 -12.02
C GLU A 178 5.47 -3.38 -11.50
#